data_AF-B2YGX5-F1
#
_entry.id   AF-B2YGX5-F1
#
_cell.length_a   1.000
_cell.length_b   1.000
_cell.length_c   1.000
_cell.angle_alpha   90.00
_cell.angle_beta   90.00
_cell.angle_gamma   90.00
#
_symmetry.space_group_name_H-M   'P 1'
#
loop_
_entity.id
_entity.type
_entity.pdbx_description
1 polymer ?
#
loop_
_entity_poly.entity_id
_entity_poly.type
_entity_poly.pdbx_seq_one_letter_code
_entity_poly.pdbx_strand_id
1 'polypeptide(L)' 'WGQMSFWGATVITNLFSAIPYIGNEFVVWLWGDFSVGNATLTR' A
#
# COMPACT_ATOMS: atom_id res chain seq x y z
N TRP A 1 13.11 7.16 5.14
CA TRP A 1 11.64 7.08 5.22
C TRP A 1 11.23 7.26 6.68
N GLY A 2 10.45 8.28 7.02
CA GLY A 2 10.07 8.56 8.41
C GLY A 2 8.84 7.76 8.86
N GLN A 3 8.63 7.63 10.18
CA GLN A 3 7.46 6.94 10.76
C GLN A 3 6.13 7.45 10.18
N MET A 4 5.95 8.77 10.07
CA MET A 4 4.74 9.36 9.49
C MET A 4 4.58 9.06 7.99
N SER A 5 5.68 8.97 7.23
CA SER A 5 5.64 8.59 5.82
C SER A 5 5.24 7.12 5.64
N PHE A 6 5.71 6.24 6.53
CA PHE A 6 5.35 4.82 6.55
C PHE A 6 3.87 4.60 6.81
N TRP A 7 3.36 5.21 7.89
CA TRP A 7 1.96 5.07 8.27
C TRP A 7 1.01 5.78 7.30
N GLY A 8 1.41 6.95 6.79
CA GLY A 8 0.64 7.68 5.79
C GLY A 8 0.43 6.89 4.50
N ALA A 9 1.49 6.28 3.96
CA ALA A 9 1.40 5.43 2.78
C ALA A 9 0.47 4.22 3.02
N THR A 10 0.62 3.55 4.16
CA THR A 10 -0.19 2.39 4.55
C THR A 10 -1.68 2.73 4.62
N VAL A 11 -2.05 3.84 5.25
CA VAL A 11 -3.45 4.25 5.41
C VAL A 11 -4.08 4.61 4.08
N ILE A 12 -3.41 5.41 3.25
CA ILE A 12 -3.95 5.86 1.96
C ILE A 12 -4.16 4.68 1.01
N THR A 13 -3.19 3.76 0.92
CA THR A 13 -3.33 2.60 0.04
C THR A 13 -4.39 1.63 0.55
N ASN A 14 -4.56 1.47 1.86
CA ASN A 14 -5.62 0.64 2.42
C ASN A 14 -7.03 1.16 2.14
N LEU A 15 -7.22 2.44 1.76
CA LEU A 15 -8.54 2.92 1.31
C LEU A 15 -9.00 2.21 0.03
N PHE A 16 -8.06 1.77 -0.82
CA PHE A 16 -8.39 1.02 -2.05
C PHE A 16 -8.79 -0.44 -1.76
N SER A 17 -8.52 -0.96 -0.55
CA SER A 17 -8.99 -2.29 -0.15
C SER A 17 -10.51 -2.35 0.02
N ALA A 18 -11.19 -1.20 0.11
CA ALA A 18 -12.65 -1.12 0.21
C ALA A 18 -13.38 -1.44 -1.10
N ILE A 19 -12.66 -1.59 -2.21
CA ILE A 19 -13.26 -1.96 -3.50
C ILE A 19 -13.63 -3.45 -3.47
N PRO A 20 -14.91 -3.82 -3.68
CA PRO A 20 -15.33 -5.21 -3.65
C PRO A 20 -14.65 -6.02 -4.77
N TYR A 21 -14.36 -7.28 -4.47
CA TYR A 21 -13.68 -8.27 -5.33
C TYR A 21 -12.20 -8.01 -5.64
N ILE A 22 -11.81 -6.77 -5.98
CA ILE A 22 -10.45 -6.45 -6.46
C ILE A 22 -9.61 -5.61 -5.50
N GLY A 23 -10.19 -5.09 -4.42
CA GLY A 23 -9.51 -4.11 -3.56
C GLY A 23 -8.22 -4.64 -2.95
N ASN A 24 -8.22 -5.87 -2.45
CA ASN A 24 -7.04 -6.43 -1.79
C ASN A 24 -5.88 -6.71 -2.77
N GLU A 25 -6.18 -7.26 -3.94
CA GLU A 25 -5.18 -7.51 -4.99
C GLU A 25 -4.61 -6.19 -5.54
N PHE A 26 -5.47 -5.15 -5.64
CA PHE A 26 -5.04 -3.83 -6.07
C PHE A 26 -4.09 -3.16 -5.07
N VAL A 27 -4.31 -3.35 -3.76
CA VAL A 27 -3.39 -2.86 -2.72
C VAL A 27 -2.06 -3.59 -2.74
N VAL A 28 -2.06 -4.92 -2.93
CA VAL A 28 -0.82 -5.70 -3.04
C VAL A 28 -0.03 -5.31 -4.31
N TRP A 29 -0.72 -5.08 -5.43
CA TRP A 29 -0.10 -4.54 -6.64
C TRP A 29 0.47 -3.13 -6.41
N LEU A 30 -0.26 -2.29 -5.67
CA LEU A 30 0.22 -0.99 -5.21
C LEU A 30 1.40 -1.13 -4.26
N TRP A 31 1.58 -2.20 -3.50
CA TRP A 31 2.76 -2.33 -2.64
C TRP A 31 3.95 -3.00 -3.33
N GLY A 32 3.69 -3.84 -4.33
CA GLY A 32 4.69 -4.70 -4.93
C GLY A 32 5.18 -5.80 -3.98
N ASP A 33 4.58 -5.91 -2.79
CA ASP A 33 4.87 -6.87 -1.73
C ASP A 33 3.69 -6.89 -0.72
N PHE A 34 3.70 -7.79 0.26
CA PHE A 34 2.65 -7.91 1.28
C PHE A 34 2.60 -6.75 2.28
N SER A 35 3.56 -5.83 2.24
CA SER A 35 3.63 -4.66 3.12
C SER A 35 4.37 -3.51 2.45
N VAL A 36 4.17 -2.28 2.95
CA VAL A 36 4.87 -1.11 2.41
C VAL A 36 6.37 -1.20 2.72
N GLY A 37 7.16 -1.47 1.67
CA GLY A 37 8.60 -1.69 1.76
C GLY A 37 9.40 -0.99 0.66
N ASN A 38 10.58 -1.52 0.35
CA ASN A 38 11.49 -0.92 -0.63
C ASN A 38 10.91 -0.87 -2.05
N ALA A 39 10.13 -1.90 -2.43
CA ALA A 39 9.44 -1.97 -3.72
C ALA A 39 8.44 -0.81 -3.94
N THR A 40 7.79 -0.36 -2.86
CA THR A 40 6.93 0.84 -2.88
C THR A 40 7.67 2.16 -2.93
N LEU A 41 8.94 2.20 -2.51
CA LEU A 41 9.72 3.42 -2.39
C LEU A 41 10.55 3.75 -3.61
N THR A 42 10.85 2.73 -4.41
CA THR A 42 11.65 2.85 -5.63
C THR A 42 10.79 2.88 -6.91
N ARG A 43 9.46 2.99 -6.75
CA ARG A 43 8.48 3.15 -7.83
C ARG A 43 8.05 4.59 -8.01
#